data_AF-A0A9D6ZIL8-F1
#
_entry.id   AF-A0A9D6ZIL8-F1
#
_cell.length_a   1.000
_cell.length_b   1.000
_cell.length_c   1.000
_cell.angle_alpha   90.00
_cell.angle_beta   90.00
_cell.angle_gamma   90.00
#
_symmetry.space_group_name_H-M   'P 1'
#
loop_
_entity.id
_entity.type
_entity.pdbx_description
1 polymer ?
#
loop_
_entity_poly.entity_id
_entity_poly.type
_entity_poly.pdbx_seq_one_letter_code
_entity_poly.pdbx_strand_id
1 'polypeptide(L)'
;MLRGNRARGVVATMLSWAMLACACGAKTDLDRPDAPGPDVPFPAPESCDGLDNDLDGVVDNGFRDAASGAYNVMEHCGACGVSCTGAVEHASATECENVRDLVWACRALACEPGFIPTGDRSHCVPWDLLCRECLDDGDCDVEGGACVELGGELRCSASCGPDAPAARSCPSGYTCTDALCVPAGGSCRCEPGGFFALSCDLRTPDGESCLGHAECRDGILSECTGREDICDGIDNDCDGTADQDFRDDLGVYSVDPRNCGECGVDCTATSLPGMTLTCGGDPYAPRCRILCADEVDGVQVGDRLDADLDIANGCECAVTDVDDMAGPFGAFGSDLDLNCDGADGVVLRSLYVAPDGADTNPGSPFYPLLTIGEAVRRAAE
;
A
#
# COMPACT_ATOMS: atom_id res chain seq x y z
N MET A 1 -54.81 -64.62 -63.91
CA MET A 1 -54.01 -64.88 -65.13
C MET A 1 -53.24 -63.62 -65.48
N LEU A 2 -51.94 -63.79 -65.67
CA LEU A 2 -50.92 -62.82 -66.09
C LEU A 2 -51.41 -61.60 -66.90
N ARG A 3 -50.94 -60.39 -66.55
CA ARG A 3 -49.95 -59.66 -67.35
C ARG A 3 -49.65 -58.25 -66.81
N GLY A 4 -48.35 -58.01 -66.57
CA GLY A 4 -47.60 -56.84 -67.04
C GLY A 4 -47.95 -55.48 -66.43
N ASN A 5 -47.31 -55.14 -65.30
CA ASN A 5 -47.28 -53.77 -64.80
C ASN A 5 -45.97 -53.06 -65.15
N ARG A 6 -46.13 -51.75 -65.33
CA ARG A 6 -45.23 -50.80 -65.99
C ARG A 6 -43.87 -50.61 -65.29
N ALA A 7 -42.88 -50.32 -66.11
CA ALA A 7 -41.56 -49.82 -65.71
C ALA A 7 -41.66 -48.51 -64.91
N ARG A 8 -40.93 -48.46 -63.79
CA ARG A 8 -40.28 -47.27 -63.20
C ARG A 8 -39.51 -47.70 -61.94
N GLY A 9 -38.27 -47.26 -61.81
CA GLY A 9 -37.49 -47.34 -60.56
C GLY A 9 -36.17 -48.08 -60.72
N VAL A 10 -35.12 -47.38 -61.15
CA VAL A 10 -33.75 -47.80 -60.87
C VAL A 10 -33.43 -47.27 -59.47
N VAL A 11 -33.39 -48.17 -58.49
CA VAL A 11 -32.84 -47.91 -57.16
C VAL A 11 -31.47 -48.58 -57.12
N ALA A 12 -30.41 -47.80 -57.21
CA ALA A 12 -29.05 -48.22 -56.91
C ALA A 12 -28.65 -47.53 -55.60
N THR A 13 -28.80 -48.26 -54.50
CA THR A 13 -28.36 -47.83 -53.17
C THR A 13 -26.84 -47.98 -53.10
N MET A 14 -26.09 -46.91 -53.32
CA MET A 14 -24.67 -46.85 -52.96
C MET A 14 -24.55 -46.24 -51.56
N LEU A 15 -24.29 -47.11 -50.59
CA LEU A 15 -23.76 -46.74 -49.29
C LEU A 15 -22.25 -46.48 -49.49
N SER A 16 -21.80 -45.25 -49.31
CA SER A 16 -20.37 -44.93 -49.29
C SER A 16 -20.14 -43.87 -48.22
N TRP A 17 -19.42 -44.30 -47.18
CA TRP A 17 -19.06 -43.56 -45.98
C TRP A 17 -18.45 -42.20 -46.30
N ALA A 18 -19.03 -41.13 -45.75
CA ALA A 18 -18.31 -39.90 -45.50
C ALA A 18 -17.33 -40.16 -44.34
N MET A 19 -16.04 -40.22 -44.64
CA MET A 19 -15.01 -40.20 -43.61
C MET A 19 -15.06 -38.83 -42.91
N LEU A 20 -15.55 -38.82 -41.68
CA LEU A 20 -15.21 -37.77 -40.71
C LEU A 20 -13.71 -37.85 -40.46
N ALA A 21 -12.97 -36.84 -40.90
CA ALA A 21 -11.61 -36.63 -40.44
C ALA A 21 -11.68 -36.06 -39.01
N CYS A 22 -11.67 -36.95 -38.01
CA CYS A 22 -11.29 -36.57 -36.65
C CYS A 22 -9.77 -36.32 -36.66
N ALA A 23 -9.38 -35.04 -36.67
CA ALA A 23 -8.01 -34.65 -36.36
C ALA A 23 -7.83 -34.72 -34.83
N CYS A 24 -7.18 -35.77 -34.35
CA CYS A 24 -6.60 -35.75 -33.02
C CYS A 24 -5.34 -34.88 -33.08
N GLY A 25 -5.33 -33.76 -32.36
CA GLY A 25 -4.11 -33.01 -32.10
C GLY A 25 -3.17 -33.88 -31.27
N ALA A 26 -2.19 -34.50 -31.91
CA ALA A 26 -1.04 -35.03 -31.20
C ALA A 26 -0.25 -33.84 -30.66
N LYS A 27 0.16 -33.88 -29.39
CA LYS A 27 1.20 -32.99 -28.87
C LYS A 27 2.40 -33.17 -29.81
N THR A 28 2.76 -32.12 -30.54
CA THR A 28 4.07 -32.03 -31.16
C THR A 28 5.08 -32.12 -30.02
N ASP A 29 5.90 -33.18 -30.00
CA ASP A 29 7.06 -33.22 -29.13
C ASP A 29 7.98 -32.07 -29.54
N LEU A 30 8.00 -31.01 -28.72
CA LEU A 30 9.00 -29.95 -28.77
C LEU A 30 10.32 -30.48 -28.19
N ASP A 31 10.83 -31.58 -28.72
CA ASP A 31 12.21 -31.98 -28.45
C ASP A 31 13.09 -31.28 -29.48
N ARG A 32 13.52 -30.06 -29.16
CA ARG A 32 14.70 -29.45 -29.78
C ARG A 32 15.90 -29.91 -28.94
N PRO A 33 16.61 -30.99 -29.31
CA PRO A 33 17.79 -31.45 -28.58
C PRO A 33 18.95 -30.43 -28.58
N ASP A 34 18.84 -29.35 -29.38
CA ASP A 34 19.79 -28.26 -29.48
C ASP A 34 19.25 -26.92 -28.95
N ALA A 35 18.05 -26.90 -28.35
CA ALA A 35 17.67 -25.72 -27.57
C ALA A 35 18.59 -25.69 -26.33
N PRO A 36 19.31 -24.60 -26.05
CA PRO A 36 19.88 -24.44 -24.73
C PRO A 36 18.74 -24.67 -23.73
N GLY A 37 18.99 -25.51 -22.72
CA GLY A 37 18.04 -25.66 -21.63
C GLY A 37 17.69 -24.28 -21.06
N PRO A 38 16.54 -24.14 -20.36
CA PRO A 38 16.25 -22.87 -19.69
C PRO A 38 17.49 -22.46 -18.89
N ASP A 39 17.94 -21.22 -19.07
CA ASP A 39 19.07 -20.69 -18.31
C ASP A 39 18.75 -20.93 -16.83
N VAL A 40 19.52 -21.82 -16.22
CA VAL A 40 19.36 -22.13 -14.80
C VAL A 40 19.98 -20.94 -14.08
N PRO A 41 19.21 -20.20 -13.26
CA PRO A 41 19.76 -19.04 -12.56
C PRO A 41 21.00 -19.46 -11.77
N PHE A 42 22.07 -18.66 -11.87
CA PHE A 42 23.26 -18.87 -11.06
C PHE A 42 23.01 -18.31 -9.66
N PRO A 43 23.43 -19.01 -8.59
CA PRO A 43 23.36 -18.46 -7.23
C PRO A 43 24.01 -17.08 -7.16
N ALA A 44 23.26 -16.10 -6.71
CA ALA A 44 23.71 -14.74 -6.42
C ALA A 44 23.45 -14.45 -4.93
N PRO A 45 24.16 -13.49 -4.31
CA PRO A 45 23.79 -13.03 -2.96
C PRO A 45 22.32 -12.59 -2.93
N GLU A 46 21.65 -12.88 -1.82
CA GLU A 46 20.27 -12.44 -1.61
C GLU A 46 20.12 -10.95 -1.85
N SER A 47 19.07 -10.65 -2.61
CA SER A 47 18.47 -9.33 -2.76
C SER A 47 17.12 -9.36 -2.07
N CYS A 48 16.62 -8.20 -1.72
CA CYS A 48 15.37 -8.09 -1.01
C CYS A 48 14.26 -7.95 -2.07
N ASP A 49 13.96 -9.05 -2.75
CA ASP A 49 13.07 -9.11 -3.93
C ASP A 49 11.97 -10.19 -3.81
N GLY A 50 11.93 -10.92 -2.69
CA GLY A 50 10.99 -12.00 -2.45
C GLY A 50 11.30 -13.27 -3.23
N LEU A 51 12.50 -13.37 -3.83
CA LEU A 51 13.03 -14.54 -4.50
C LEU A 51 14.14 -15.17 -3.64
N ASP A 52 14.52 -16.39 -4.02
CA ASP A 52 15.66 -17.12 -3.45
C ASP A 52 16.80 -16.99 -4.46
N ASN A 53 17.60 -15.92 -4.35
CA ASN A 53 18.62 -15.59 -5.33
C ASN A 53 19.84 -16.51 -5.20
N ASP A 54 20.15 -16.96 -3.98
CA ASP A 54 21.28 -17.85 -3.68
C ASP A 54 20.94 -19.34 -3.84
N LEU A 55 19.65 -19.64 -4.07
CA LEU A 55 19.09 -20.97 -4.32
C LEU A 55 19.31 -21.94 -3.16
N ASP A 56 19.38 -21.44 -1.92
CA ASP A 56 19.53 -22.25 -0.71
C ASP A 56 18.19 -22.78 -0.15
N GLY A 57 17.07 -22.34 -0.72
CA GLY A 57 15.71 -22.71 -0.35
C GLY A 57 15.07 -21.79 0.70
N VAL A 58 15.72 -20.67 1.06
CA VAL A 58 15.21 -19.65 1.97
C VAL A 58 15.17 -18.32 1.23
N VAL A 59 13.98 -17.72 1.15
CA VAL A 59 13.78 -16.45 0.45
C VAL A 59 14.23 -15.28 1.33
N ASP A 60 15.04 -14.36 0.77
CA ASP A 60 15.59 -13.16 1.40
C ASP A 60 16.43 -13.44 2.66
N ASN A 61 17.16 -14.57 2.72
CA ASN A 61 18.03 -14.92 3.86
C ASN A 61 19.20 -13.93 4.00
N GLY A 62 19.03 -12.96 4.89
CA GLY A 62 19.96 -11.83 5.07
C GLY A 62 19.23 -10.53 5.39
N PHE A 63 17.97 -10.44 5.00
CA PHE A 63 17.05 -9.33 5.31
C PHE A 63 16.01 -9.71 6.37
N ARG A 64 15.92 -11.00 6.70
CA ARG A 64 15.07 -11.58 7.74
C ARG A 64 15.92 -12.06 8.91
N ASP A 65 15.36 -12.10 10.12
CA ASP A 65 16.04 -12.75 11.23
C ASP A 65 16.21 -14.25 10.98
N ALA A 66 17.43 -14.73 11.21
CA ALA A 66 17.83 -16.09 10.92
C ALA A 66 17.13 -17.14 11.80
N ALA A 67 16.56 -16.76 12.95
CA ALA A 67 15.89 -17.68 13.86
C ALA A 67 14.37 -17.75 13.61
N SER A 68 13.72 -16.61 13.39
CA SER A 68 12.27 -16.54 13.17
C SER A 68 11.86 -16.55 11.69
N GLY A 69 12.77 -16.25 10.77
CA GLY A 69 12.46 -16.07 9.34
C GLY A 69 11.58 -14.85 9.06
N ALA A 70 11.52 -13.91 9.99
CA ALA A 70 10.63 -12.75 9.94
C ALA A 70 11.40 -11.47 9.65
N TYR A 71 10.71 -10.53 9.02
CA TYR A 71 11.14 -9.15 8.81
C TYR A 71 11.05 -8.37 10.13
N ASN A 72 12.05 -8.51 10.99
CA ASN A 72 12.06 -7.92 12.33
C ASN A 72 13.27 -7.02 12.60
N VAL A 73 14.04 -6.75 11.56
CA VAL A 73 15.20 -5.86 11.61
C VAL A 73 14.74 -4.45 11.26
N MET A 74 15.42 -3.44 11.79
CA MET A 74 14.99 -2.05 11.71
C MET A 74 14.80 -1.57 10.26
N GLU A 75 15.61 -2.07 9.33
CA GLU A 75 15.68 -1.70 7.93
C GLU A 75 14.78 -2.56 7.02
N HIS A 76 14.20 -3.64 7.56
CA HIS A 76 13.28 -4.56 6.86
C HIS A 76 12.21 -5.02 7.87
N CYS A 77 11.46 -4.06 8.43
CA CYS A 77 10.46 -4.35 9.45
C CYS A 77 9.10 -4.62 8.83
N GLY A 78 8.51 -5.78 9.12
CA GLY A 78 7.23 -6.23 8.57
C GLY A 78 7.33 -6.68 7.10
N ALA A 79 8.11 -5.96 6.30
CA ALA A 79 8.39 -6.27 4.91
C ALA A 79 9.82 -5.90 4.52
N CYS A 80 10.20 -6.39 3.36
CA CYS A 80 11.47 -6.04 2.73
C CYS A 80 11.60 -4.52 2.50
N GLY A 81 12.73 -3.93 2.92
CA GLY A 81 13.11 -2.56 2.60
C GLY A 81 12.37 -1.49 3.41
N VAL A 82 11.43 -1.91 4.25
CA VAL A 82 10.71 -1.02 5.16
C VAL A 82 11.61 -0.69 6.35
N SER A 83 12.21 0.49 6.32
CA SER A 83 12.99 1.03 7.44
C SER A 83 12.09 1.79 8.40
N CYS A 84 12.10 1.43 9.68
CA CYS A 84 11.36 2.19 10.69
C CYS A 84 11.96 3.55 11.01
N THR A 85 13.20 3.83 10.57
CA THR A 85 13.80 5.16 10.73
C THR A 85 13.00 6.18 9.91
N GLY A 86 12.32 7.10 10.59
CA GLY A 86 11.48 8.12 9.94
C GLY A 86 10.12 7.64 9.44
N ALA A 87 9.78 6.37 9.63
CA ALA A 87 8.51 5.80 9.14
C ALA A 87 7.28 6.28 9.91
N VAL A 88 7.43 6.69 11.17
CA VAL A 88 6.33 7.25 11.96
C VAL A 88 6.50 8.76 12.01
N GLU A 89 5.54 9.50 11.45
CA GLU A 89 5.55 10.94 11.46
C GLU A 89 5.62 11.49 12.90
N HIS A 90 6.38 12.56 13.11
CA HIS A 90 6.68 13.13 14.43
C HIS A 90 7.34 12.19 15.45
N ALA A 91 7.77 10.99 15.06
CA ALA A 91 8.57 10.13 15.94
C ALA A 91 10.03 10.61 15.99
N SER A 92 10.50 10.88 17.19
CA SER A 92 11.92 11.15 17.47
C SER A 92 12.75 9.87 17.60
N ALA A 93 12.09 8.74 17.88
CA ALA A 93 12.67 7.41 17.93
C ALA A 93 11.60 6.36 17.61
N THR A 94 11.99 5.35 16.85
CA THR A 94 11.14 4.24 16.43
C THR A 94 11.82 2.90 16.70
N GLU A 95 11.04 1.83 16.71
CA GLU A 95 11.53 0.46 16.74
C GLU A 95 10.69 -0.47 15.87
N CYS A 96 11.28 -1.60 15.48
CA CYS A 96 10.54 -2.70 14.86
C CYS A 96 10.00 -3.61 15.97
N GLU A 97 8.69 -3.57 16.20
CA GLU A 97 8.03 -4.36 17.25
C GLU A 97 7.24 -5.52 16.66
N ASN A 98 7.24 -6.66 17.34
CA ASN A 98 6.30 -7.74 17.04
C ASN A 98 4.91 -7.40 17.60
N VAL A 99 3.97 -7.10 16.72
CA VAL A 99 2.62 -6.64 17.09
C VAL A 99 1.62 -7.79 17.25
N ARG A 100 1.87 -8.90 16.56
CA ARG A 100 1.16 -10.19 16.70
C ARG A 100 2.02 -11.28 16.06
N ASP A 101 1.76 -12.56 16.35
CA ASP A 101 2.50 -13.72 15.84
C ASP A 101 3.10 -13.53 14.42
N LEU A 102 4.43 -13.36 14.34
CA LEU A 102 5.21 -13.13 13.11
C LEU A 102 4.88 -11.87 12.28
N VAL A 103 4.00 -11.00 12.77
CA VAL A 103 3.75 -9.66 12.20
C VAL A 103 4.54 -8.62 12.96
N TRP A 104 5.32 -7.86 12.21
CA TRP A 104 6.20 -6.83 12.72
C TRP A 104 5.80 -5.50 12.10
N ALA A 105 5.87 -4.42 12.87
CA ALA A 105 5.54 -3.09 12.41
C ALA A 105 6.41 -2.05 13.10
N CYS A 106 6.57 -0.91 12.44
CA CYS A 106 7.24 0.23 13.01
C CYS A 106 6.39 0.87 14.10
N ARG A 107 7.00 1.11 15.26
CA ARG A 107 6.34 1.68 16.44
C ARG A 107 7.15 2.84 16.99
N ALA A 108 6.47 3.91 17.42
CA ALA A 108 7.09 5.05 18.07
C ALA A 108 7.56 4.67 19.49
N LEU A 109 8.85 4.85 19.76
CA LEU A 109 9.41 4.80 21.12
C LEU A 109 9.29 6.15 21.82
N ALA A 110 9.41 7.23 21.07
CA ALA A 110 9.29 8.59 21.57
C ALA A 110 8.90 9.53 20.43
N CYS A 111 8.08 10.52 20.74
CA CYS A 111 7.68 11.55 19.78
C CYS A 111 8.41 12.87 20.02
N GLU A 112 8.42 13.72 19.00
CA GLU A 112 8.90 15.08 19.07
C GLU A 112 8.14 15.90 20.14
N PRO A 113 8.73 16.99 20.67
CA PRO A 113 8.05 17.82 21.66
C PRO A 113 6.69 18.33 21.18
N GLY A 114 5.64 18.04 21.95
CA GLY A 114 4.25 18.38 21.60
C GLY A 114 3.41 17.18 21.19
N PHE A 115 4.05 16.04 20.91
CA PHE A 115 3.38 14.79 20.50
C PHE A 115 3.57 13.69 21.55
N ILE A 116 2.68 12.71 21.50
CA ILE A 116 2.64 11.52 22.36
C ILE A 116 2.34 10.29 21.49
N PRO A 117 2.97 9.12 21.74
CA PRO A 117 2.62 7.91 21.01
C PRO A 117 1.16 7.53 21.31
N THR A 118 0.46 6.96 20.33
CA THR A 118 -0.84 6.30 20.53
C THR A 118 -0.71 5.12 21.48
N GLY A 119 -1.83 4.56 21.96
CA GLY A 119 -1.81 3.44 22.90
C GLY A 119 -1.07 2.22 22.37
N ASP A 120 -1.16 1.98 21.06
CA ASP A 120 -0.45 0.91 20.35
C ASP A 120 0.89 1.38 19.73
N ARG A 121 1.24 2.66 19.87
CA ARG A 121 2.46 3.31 19.37
C ARG A 121 2.61 3.30 17.85
N SER A 122 1.53 3.12 17.09
CA SER A 122 1.55 3.26 15.62
C SER A 122 1.85 4.69 15.18
N HIS A 123 1.32 5.69 15.89
CA HIS A 123 1.40 7.09 15.50
C HIS A 123 1.88 7.97 16.66
N CYS A 124 2.34 9.16 16.32
CA CYS A 124 2.59 10.24 17.26
C CYS A 124 1.51 11.30 17.07
N VAL A 125 0.61 11.42 18.04
CA VAL A 125 -0.51 12.37 17.99
C VAL A 125 -0.25 13.59 18.90
N PRO A 126 -0.85 14.75 18.63
CA PRO A 126 -0.74 15.92 19.49
C PRO A 126 -1.17 15.63 20.94
N TRP A 127 -0.39 16.12 21.91
CA TRP A 127 -0.58 15.80 23.33
C TRP A 127 -1.67 16.62 24.03
N ASP A 128 -2.30 17.56 23.33
CA ASP A 128 -3.41 18.36 23.84
C ASP A 128 -4.77 17.65 23.79
N LEU A 129 -4.77 16.35 23.49
CA LEU A 129 -5.93 15.47 23.45
C LEU A 129 -6.30 14.85 24.83
N LEU A 130 -5.87 15.47 25.92
CA LEU A 130 -6.27 15.06 27.27
C LEU A 130 -7.66 15.62 27.61
N CYS A 131 -8.24 15.16 28.72
CA CYS A 131 -9.55 15.60 29.18
C CYS A 131 -10.74 15.20 28.29
N ARG A 132 -10.54 14.26 27.35
CA ARG A 132 -11.62 13.54 26.67
C ARG A 132 -12.48 12.78 27.69
N GLU A 133 -13.77 12.68 27.44
CA GLU A 133 -14.64 11.78 28.22
C GLU A 133 -14.31 10.32 27.93
N CYS A 134 -14.39 9.46 28.94
CA CYS A 134 -14.04 8.04 28.82
C CYS A 134 -14.90 7.19 29.75
N LEU A 135 -15.00 5.91 29.41
CA LEU A 135 -15.60 4.86 30.21
C LEU A 135 -14.52 3.97 30.84
N ASP A 136 -13.48 3.64 30.09
CA ASP A 136 -12.32 2.88 30.55
C ASP A 136 -11.02 3.33 29.90
N ASP A 137 -9.89 2.75 30.34
CA ASP A 137 -8.55 3.14 29.90
C ASP A 137 -8.36 2.99 28.38
N GLY A 138 -9.12 2.09 27.73
CA GLY A 138 -9.04 1.86 26.28
C GLY A 138 -9.59 3.02 25.44
N ASP A 139 -10.42 3.89 26.01
CA ASP A 139 -10.90 5.11 25.33
C ASP A 139 -9.82 6.21 25.22
N CYS A 140 -8.74 6.06 25.99
CA CYS A 140 -7.65 7.00 26.10
C CYS A 140 -6.47 6.53 25.25
N ASP A 141 -6.59 6.68 23.93
CA ASP A 141 -5.67 6.14 22.93
C ASP A 141 -4.32 6.89 22.82
N VAL A 142 -3.62 6.97 23.95
CA VAL A 142 -2.24 7.45 24.06
C VAL A 142 -1.48 6.49 24.96
N GLU A 143 -0.16 6.40 24.78
CA GLU A 143 0.66 5.48 25.54
C GLU A 143 0.62 5.84 27.03
N GLY A 144 0.17 4.88 27.86
CA GLY A 144 -0.07 5.12 29.29
C GLY A 144 -1.27 6.02 29.56
N GLY A 145 -2.22 6.09 28.62
CA GLY A 145 -3.54 6.67 28.80
C GLY A 145 -4.33 5.95 29.90
N ALA A 146 -5.08 6.71 30.68
CA ALA A 146 -5.90 6.18 31.75
C ALA A 146 -7.18 6.99 31.91
N CYS A 147 -8.29 6.31 32.14
CA CYS A 147 -9.58 6.90 32.42
C CYS A 147 -9.74 7.13 33.93
N VAL A 148 -9.64 8.39 34.35
CA VAL A 148 -9.55 8.74 35.77
C VAL A 148 -10.56 9.82 36.15
N GLU A 149 -10.94 9.86 37.42
CA GLU A 149 -11.89 10.86 37.92
C GLU A 149 -11.19 12.21 38.14
N LEU A 150 -11.47 13.18 37.27
CA LEU A 150 -10.95 14.56 37.35
C LEU A 150 -12.12 15.53 37.54
N GLY A 151 -12.15 16.23 38.69
CA GLY A 151 -13.24 17.15 38.99
C GLY A 151 -14.63 16.49 39.10
N GLY A 152 -14.69 15.20 39.42
CA GLY A 152 -15.93 14.42 39.55
C GLY A 152 -16.48 13.85 38.24
N GLU A 153 -15.71 13.89 37.16
CA GLU A 153 -16.04 13.30 35.85
C GLU A 153 -14.93 12.35 35.41
N LEU A 154 -15.27 11.27 34.71
CA LEU A 154 -14.28 10.37 34.11
C LEU A 154 -13.69 11.03 32.86
N ARG A 155 -12.37 11.18 32.88
CA ARG A 155 -11.62 11.93 31.88
C ARG A 155 -10.31 11.21 31.55
N CYS A 156 -9.92 11.24 30.29
CA CYS A 156 -8.63 10.74 29.87
C CYS A 156 -7.50 11.59 30.41
N SER A 157 -6.54 10.92 31.03
CA SER A 157 -5.24 11.43 31.42
C SER A 157 -4.14 10.56 30.80
N ALA A 158 -2.89 10.96 30.94
CA ALA A 158 -1.73 10.18 30.51
C ALA A 158 -0.71 10.07 31.65
N SER A 159 -0.01 8.95 31.68
CA SER A 159 1.06 8.70 32.65
C SER A 159 2.20 9.71 32.51
N CYS A 160 2.80 10.08 33.64
CA CYS A 160 3.92 11.00 33.71
C CYS A 160 4.87 10.68 34.86
N GLY A 161 6.06 11.27 34.81
CA GLY A 161 7.10 11.12 35.82
C GLY A 161 8.13 10.05 35.46
N PRO A 162 9.00 9.65 36.40
CA PRO A 162 10.15 8.79 36.13
C PRO A 162 9.77 7.36 35.72
N ASP A 163 8.58 6.91 36.13
CA ASP A 163 8.08 5.55 35.83
C ASP A 163 7.22 5.51 34.56
N ALA A 164 6.88 6.67 33.98
CA ALA A 164 6.18 6.73 32.71
C ALA A 164 7.14 6.44 31.53
N PRO A 165 6.63 5.94 30.40
CA PRO A 165 7.42 5.72 29.18
C PRO A 165 8.25 6.96 28.81
N ALA A 166 9.55 6.76 28.54
CA ALA A 166 10.51 7.83 28.27
C ALA A 166 10.62 8.93 29.36
N ALA A 167 10.30 8.62 30.63
CA ALA A 167 10.28 9.57 31.75
C ALA A 167 9.49 10.85 31.46
N ARG A 168 8.31 10.65 30.86
CA ARG A 168 7.45 11.67 30.25
C ARG A 168 7.05 12.81 31.20
N SER A 169 7.08 14.04 30.71
CA SER A 169 6.65 15.25 31.43
C SER A 169 5.38 15.87 30.85
N CYS A 170 4.37 16.15 31.67
CA CYS A 170 3.07 16.65 31.17
C CYS A 170 3.10 17.87 30.24
N PRO A 171 2.09 18.02 29.36
CA PRO A 171 1.99 19.15 28.44
C PRO A 171 1.70 20.46 29.19
N SER A 172 1.85 21.58 28.49
CA SER A 172 1.63 22.91 29.07
C SER A 172 0.22 23.02 29.67
N GLY A 173 0.13 23.52 30.91
CA GLY A 173 -1.13 23.64 31.64
C GLY A 173 -1.49 22.43 32.53
N TYR A 174 -0.75 21.33 32.38
CA TYR A 174 -0.89 20.12 33.17
C TYR A 174 0.26 19.98 34.18
N THR A 175 -0.05 19.40 35.33
CA THR A 175 0.91 19.08 36.38
C THR A 175 0.90 17.58 36.63
N CYS A 176 2.09 16.99 36.71
CA CYS A 176 2.23 15.58 37.06
C CYS A 176 1.88 15.39 38.54
N THR A 177 0.72 14.79 38.80
CA THR A 177 0.18 14.54 40.14
C THR A 177 -0.16 13.05 40.23
N ASP A 178 0.38 12.35 41.23
CA ASP A 178 0.20 10.91 41.39
C ASP A 178 0.48 10.10 40.11
N ALA A 179 1.55 10.46 39.39
CA ALA A 179 1.99 9.86 38.12
C ALA A 179 1.02 10.04 36.93
N LEU A 180 0.08 10.99 37.03
CA LEU A 180 -0.86 11.33 35.96
C LEU A 180 -0.83 12.83 35.62
N CYS A 181 -1.04 13.14 34.35
CA CYS A 181 -1.20 14.51 33.88
C CYS A 181 -2.58 15.05 34.21
N VAL A 182 -2.63 15.95 35.19
CA VAL A 182 -3.86 16.59 35.64
C VAL A 182 -3.79 18.09 35.36
N PRO A 183 -4.87 18.74 34.87
CA PRO A 183 -4.89 20.20 34.73
C PRO A 183 -4.56 20.87 36.07
N ALA A 184 -3.91 22.04 36.06
CA ALA A 184 -3.51 22.73 37.29
C ALA A 184 -4.68 22.98 38.29
N GLY A 185 -5.92 23.09 37.79
CA GLY A 185 -7.13 23.23 38.60
C GLY A 185 -7.72 21.91 39.15
N GLY A 186 -7.18 20.75 38.76
CA GLY A 186 -7.68 19.43 39.19
C GLY A 186 -8.95 18.95 38.48
N SER A 187 -9.47 19.72 37.52
CA SER A 187 -10.66 19.38 36.74
C SER A 187 -10.43 19.69 35.25
N CYS A 188 -11.15 18.99 34.39
CA CYS A 188 -11.19 19.28 32.95
C CYS A 188 -12.19 20.38 32.58
N ARG A 189 -12.81 21.03 33.57
CA ARG A 189 -13.72 22.15 33.34
C ARG A 189 -12.92 23.44 33.20
N CYS A 190 -13.30 24.27 32.24
CA CYS A 190 -12.64 25.57 32.07
C CYS A 190 -13.12 26.57 33.14
N GLU A 191 -12.41 26.60 34.26
CA GLU A 191 -12.67 27.50 35.39
C GLU A 191 -11.72 28.72 35.37
N PRO A 192 -12.10 29.84 36.02
CA PRO A 192 -11.21 30.99 36.18
C PRO A 192 -9.83 30.59 36.76
N GLY A 193 -8.75 31.09 36.16
CA GLY A 193 -7.37 30.70 36.47
C GLY A 193 -6.83 29.49 35.71
N GLY A 194 -7.65 28.79 34.92
CA GLY A 194 -7.23 27.67 34.07
C GLY A 194 -6.51 28.12 32.79
N PHE A 195 -5.39 27.46 32.48
CA PHE A 195 -4.64 27.66 31.23
C PHE A 195 -4.15 26.30 30.72
N PHE A 196 -4.98 25.61 29.95
CA PHE A 196 -4.68 24.29 29.43
C PHE A 196 -5.51 24.01 28.18
N ALA A 197 -5.03 23.07 27.37
CA ALA A 197 -5.72 22.52 26.22
C ALA A 197 -6.53 21.29 26.60
N LEU A 198 -7.69 21.04 25.99
CA LEU A 198 -8.47 19.83 26.17
C LEU A 198 -9.09 19.34 24.86
N SER A 199 -9.42 18.06 24.81
CA SER A 199 -10.24 17.48 23.74
C SER A 199 -11.70 17.89 23.84
N CYS A 200 -12.37 17.87 22.70
CA CYS A 200 -13.79 18.04 22.57
C CYS A 200 -14.31 17.21 21.39
N ASP A 201 -15.57 16.78 21.45
CA ASP A 201 -16.17 16.02 20.36
C ASP A 201 -16.75 16.95 19.29
N LEU A 202 -16.33 16.76 18.05
CA LEU A 202 -16.92 17.35 16.86
C LEU A 202 -17.82 16.36 16.12
N ARG A 203 -18.60 16.90 15.19
CA ARG A 203 -19.35 16.12 14.22
C ARG A 203 -18.89 16.52 12.84
N THR A 204 -18.41 15.55 12.09
CA THR A 204 -18.07 15.70 10.68
C THR A 204 -19.33 16.00 9.85
N PRO A 205 -19.21 16.52 8.62
CA PRO A 205 -20.36 16.84 7.78
C PRO A 205 -21.31 15.66 7.49
N ASP A 206 -20.78 14.44 7.48
CA ASP A 206 -21.51 13.17 7.32
C ASP A 206 -22.08 12.61 8.64
N GLY A 207 -21.74 13.23 9.78
CA GLY A 207 -22.34 12.98 11.09
C GLY A 207 -21.57 12.00 11.98
N GLU A 208 -20.35 11.61 11.57
CA GLU A 208 -19.43 10.82 12.38
C GLU A 208 -18.82 11.65 13.52
N SER A 209 -18.28 10.97 14.52
CA SER A 209 -17.64 11.63 15.66
C SER A 209 -16.18 11.86 15.36
N CYS A 210 -15.73 13.10 15.47
CA CYS A 210 -14.33 13.47 15.30
C CYS A 210 -13.79 14.09 16.59
N LEU A 211 -12.49 13.93 16.83
CA LEU A 211 -11.83 14.42 18.02
C LEU A 211 -11.23 15.81 17.74
N GLY A 212 -11.87 16.85 18.23
CA GLY A 212 -11.37 18.22 18.16
C GLY A 212 -10.58 18.62 19.41
N HIS A 213 -10.05 19.84 19.35
CA HIS A 213 -9.30 20.48 20.42
C HIS A 213 -9.90 21.86 20.77
N ALA A 214 -9.82 22.23 22.05
CA ALA A 214 -10.12 23.57 22.54
C ALA A 214 -9.09 24.05 23.58
N GLU A 215 -8.89 25.36 23.67
CA GLU A 215 -8.06 26.02 24.68
C GLU A 215 -8.93 26.63 25.79
N CYS A 216 -8.60 26.33 27.05
CA CYS A 216 -9.09 27.08 28.19
C CYS A 216 -8.13 28.20 28.56
N ARG A 217 -8.63 29.45 28.64
CA ARG A 217 -7.87 30.63 29.03
C ARG A 217 -8.65 31.47 30.05
N ASP A 218 -8.27 31.35 31.31
CA ASP A 218 -8.87 32.06 32.45
C ASP A 218 -10.41 31.91 32.53
N GLY A 219 -10.90 30.68 32.38
CA GLY A 219 -12.32 30.36 32.39
C GLY A 219 -13.06 30.64 31.06
N ILE A 220 -12.34 31.04 30.02
CA ILE A 220 -12.89 31.21 28.66
C ILE A 220 -12.42 30.02 27.82
N LEU A 221 -13.36 29.16 27.43
CA LEU A 221 -13.11 28.05 26.51
C LEU A 221 -13.21 28.54 25.06
N SER A 222 -12.23 28.19 24.22
CA SER A 222 -12.29 28.46 22.78
C SER A 222 -13.38 27.64 22.09
N GLU A 223 -13.61 27.95 20.81
CA GLU A 223 -14.33 27.02 19.94
C GLU A 223 -13.54 25.70 19.83
N CYS A 224 -14.28 24.61 19.64
CA CYS A 224 -13.71 23.31 19.35
C CYS A 224 -13.39 23.23 17.86
N THR A 225 -12.14 22.93 17.51
CA THR A 225 -11.69 22.85 16.11
C THR A 225 -10.86 21.59 15.88
N GLY A 226 -10.93 21.03 14.68
CA GLY A 226 -9.99 20.00 14.23
C GLY A 226 -8.57 20.55 14.04
N ARG A 227 -7.64 19.65 13.75
CA ARG A 227 -6.24 19.93 13.40
C ARG A 227 -5.97 19.46 11.99
N GLU A 228 -5.00 20.08 11.31
CA GLU A 228 -4.49 19.57 10.03
C GLU A 228 -4.18 18.07 10.12
N ASP A 229 -4.54 17.33 9.07
CA ASP A 229 -4.36 15.89 9.01
C ASP A 229 -2.88 15.52 9.07
N ILE A 230 -2.62 14.47 9.83
CA ILE A 230 -1.37 13.70 9.77
C ILE A 230 -1.70 12.37 9.10
N CYS A 231 -0.73 11.73 8.47
CA CYS A 231 -1.01 10.46 7.78
C CYS A 231 -1.18 9.32 8.81
N ASP A 232 -2.38 9.19 9.37
CA ASP A 232 -2.73 8.19 10.37
C ASP A 232 -4.04 7.44 10.08
N GLY A 233 -4.73 7.78 8.98
CA GLY A 233 -6.01 7.18 8.60
C GLY A 233 -7.20 7.69 9.41
N ILE A 234 -7.01 8.73 10.23
CA ILE A 234 -8.03 9.38 11.04
C ILE A 234 -8.26 10.78 10.45
N ASP A 235 -9.53 11.20 10.43
CA ASP A 235 -9.91 12.57 10.10
C ASP A 235 -9.58 13.48 11.30
N ASN A 236 -8.42 14.13 11.30
CA ASN A 236 -7.99 15.02 12.38
C ASN A 236 -8.61 16.42 12.26
N ASP A 237 -8.92 16.85 11.04
CA ASP A 237 -9.43 18.20 10.77
C ASP A 237 -10.96 18.30 10.84
N CYS A 238 -11.61 17.13 10.93
CA CYS A 238 -13.03 16.89 11.04
C CYS A 238 -13.84 17.32 9.80
N ASP A 239 -13.24 17.31 8.61
CA ASP A 239 -13.91 17.67 7.35
C ASP A 239 -14.73 16.51 6.72
N GLY A 240 -14.62 15.30 7.28
CA GLY A 240 -15.28 14.09 6.82
C GLY A 240 -14.43 13.20 5.90
N THR A 241 -13.15 13.53 5.69
CA THR A 241 -12.23 12.75 4.87
C THR A 241 -10.86 12.60 5.54
N ALA A 242 -10.50 11.38 5.92
CA ALA A 242 -9.19 11.09 6.50
C ALA A 242 -8.06 11.16 5.45
N ASP A 243 -6.94 11.77 5.83
CA ASP A 243 -5.69 11.91 5.08
C ASP A 243 -5.85 12.50 3.66
N GLN A 244 -6.85 13.33 3.43
CA GLN A 244 -7.10 13.99 2.14
C GLN A 244 -5.90 14.80 1.62
N ASP A 245 -5.06 15.35 2.49
CA ASP A 245 -3.84 16.07 2.11
C ASP A 245 -2.71 15.15 1.58
N PHE A 246 -2.80 13.84 1.83
CA PHE A 246 -1.81 12.85 1.40
C PHE A 246 -2.29 12.01 0.20
N ARG A 247 -3.58 12.10 -0.15
CA ARG A 247 -4.24 11.30 -1.19
C ARG A 247 -4.57 12.13 -2.42
N ASP A 248 -4.53 11.50 -3.60
CA ASP A 248 -4.95 12.15 -4.85
C ASP A 248 -6.46 12.01 -5.12
N ASP A 249 -6.89 12.48 -6.30
CA ASP A 249 -8.28 12.40 -6.77
C ASP A 249 -8.83 10.96 -6.87
N LEU A 250 -7.96 9.94 -6.90
CA LEU A 250 -8.33 8.52 -6.88
C LEU A 250 -8.39 7.94 -5.45
N GLY A 251 -8.01 8.73 -4.45
CA GLY A 251 -8.01 8.35 -3.05
C GLY A 251 -6.82 7.47 -2.64
N VAL A 252 -5.75 7.44 -3.44
CA VAL A 252 -4.52 6.69 -3.12
C VAL A 252 -3.44 7.65 -2.63
N TYR A 253 -2.56 7.15 -1.76
CA TYR A 253 -1.48 7.98 -1.22
C TYR A 253 -0.36 8.18 -2.25
N SER A 254 -0.43 9.26 -3.01
CA SER A 254 0.53 9.56 -4.09
C SER A 254 1.09 10.99 -4.05
N VAL A 255 0.53 11.85 -3.19
CA VAL A 255 0.83 13.29 -3.16
C VAL A 255 2.11 13.59 -2.39
N ASP A 256 2.37 12.84 -1.33
CA ASP A 256 3.55 13.01 -0.47
C ASP A 256 4.52 11.83 -0.62
N PRO A 257 5.78 12.06 -1.06
CA PRO A 257 6.79 11.00 -1.16
C PRO A 257 7.18 10.38 0.19
N ARG A 258 6.75 10.95 1.33
CA ARG A 258 6.95 10.37 2.66
C ARG A 258 5.85 9.40 3.09
N ASN A 259 4.78 9.32 2.31
CA ASN A 259 3.58 8.53 2.59
C ASN A 259 3.13 7.80 1.31
N CYS A 260 4.06 7.22 0.54
CA CYS A 260 3.75 6.69 -0.78
C CYS A 260 3.07 5.31 -0.75
N GLY A 261 1.89 5.18 -1.36
CA GLY A 261 1.08 3.95 -1.37
C GLY A 261 0.35 3.72 -0.04
N GLU A 262 0.99 4.05 1.07
CA GLU A 262 0.46 4.01 2.43
C GLU A 262 1.23 4.99 3.33
N CYS A 263 0.65 5.34 4.48
CA CYS A 263 1.31 6.20 5.46
C CYS A 263 2.64 5.61 5.95
N GLY A 264 3.67 6.45 6.06
CA GLY A 264 4.99 6.08 6.57
C GLY A 264 5.96 5.46 5.55
N VAL A 265 5.53 5.24 4.30
CA VAL A 265 6.44 4.81 3.23
C VAL A 265 7.18 6.01 2.67
N ASP A 266 8.41 6.21 3.16
CA ASP A 266 9.27 7.34 2.78
C ASP A 266 10.24 7.00 1.65
N CYS A 267 9.88 7.38 0.43
CA CYS A 267 10.74 7.26 -0.74
C CYS A 267 12.00 8.13 -0.66
N THR A 268 12.04 9.13 0.23
CA THR A 268 13.21 9.98 0.44
C THR A 268 14.23 9.37 1.42
N ALA A 269 13.83 8.35 2.19
CA ALA A 269 14.70 7.68 3.16
C ALA A 269 15.76 6.80 2.47
N THR A 270 15.41 6.19 1.33
CA THR A 270 16.34 5.37 0.54
C THR A 270 16.96 6.22 -0.57
N SER A 271 18.29 6.42 -0.50
CA SER A 271 19.05 7.07 -1.57
C SER A 271 20.07 6.09 -2.16
N LEU A 272 19.84 5.67 -3.39
CA LEU A 272 20.82 4.92 -4.18
C LEU A 272 21.81 5.89 -4.84
N PRO A 273 23.12 5.57 -4.95
CA PRO A 273 24.10 6.48 -5.52
C PRO A 273 23.74 6.95 -6.93
N GLY A 274 23.37 8.23 -7.06
CA GLY A 274 23.04 8.85 -8.35
C GLY A 274 21.59 8.66 -8.80
N MET A 275 20.72 8.08 -7.98
CA MET A 275 19.29 7.91 -8.27
C MET A 275 18.46 8.64 -7.21
N THR A 276 17.36 9.25 -7.65
CA THR A 276 16.33 9.83 -6.78
C THR A 276 15.10 8.92 -6.87
N LEU A 277 14.49 8.58 -5.76
CA LEU A 277 13.19 7.90 -5.77
C LEU A 277 12.06 8.93 -5.73
N THR A 278 10.94 8.59 -6.36
CA THR A 278 9.68 9.35 -6.32
C THR A 278 8.53 8.42 -5.97
N CYS A 279 7.43 9.00 -5.50
CA CYS A 279 6.18 8.27 -5.38
C CYS A 279 5.46 8.26 -6.74
N GLY A 280 5.09 7.08 -7.23
CA GLY A 280 4.42 6.95 -8.52
C GLY A 280 4.23 5.51 -8.95
N GLY A 281 4.06 5.30 -10.26
CA GLY A 281 3.76 3.99 -10.84
C GLY A 281 2.27 3.81 -11.12
N ASP A 282 1.70 2.69 -10.66
CA ASP A 282 0.28 2.40 -10.87
C ASP A 282 -0.57 3.48 -10.16
N PRO A 283 -1.48 4.18 -10.88
CA PRO A 283 -2.33 5.22 -10.29
C PRO A 283 -3.32 4.71 -9.24
N TYR A 284 -3.48 3.40 -9.08
CA TYR A 284 -4.30 2.76 -8.04
C TYR A 284 -3.46 2.07 -6.96
N ALA A 285 -2.14 1.96 -7.15
CA ALA A 285 -1.21 1.32 -6.23
C ALA A 285 0.19 1.95 -6.35
N PRO A 286 0.34 3.23 -5.97
CA PRO A 286 1.62 3.91 -6.09
C PRO A 286 2.64 3.30 -5.12
N ARG A 287 3.91 3.36 -5.51
CA ARG A 287 5.05 2.85 -4.73
C ARG A 287 6.27 3.74 -4.96
N CYS A 288 7.27 3.57 -4.11
CA CYS A 288 8.58 4.16 -4.37
C CYS A 288 9.20 3.53 -5.62
N ARG A 289 9.52 4.37 -6.62
CA ARG A 289 10.22 3.96 -7.85
C ARG A 289 11.33 4.95 -8.18
N ILE A 290 12.24 4.57 -9.08
CA ILE A 290 13.27 5.50 -9.56
C ILE A 290 12.60 6.63 -10.36
N LEU A 291 13.04 7.86 -10.13
CA LEU A 291 12.75 9.00 -10.97
C LEU A 291 13.52 8.86 -12.29
N CYS A 292 12.92 8.13 -13.24
CA CYS A 292 13.39 8.04 -14.61
C CYS A 292 12.86 9.21 -15.46
N ALA A 293 13.22 9.24 -16.76
CA ALA A 293 12.89 10.38 -17.63
C ALA A 293 11.38 10.56 -17.82
N ASP A 294 10.63 9.45 -17.88
CA ASP A 294 9.17 9.40 -18.00
C ASP A 294 8.46 10.20 -16.90
N GLU A 295 9.00 10.21 -15.69
CA GLU A 295 8.38 10.90 -14.56
C GLU A 295 8.48 12.42 -14.64
N VAL A 296 9.32 12.94 -15.54
CA VAL A 296 9.55 14.39 -15.70
C VAL A 296 8.68 14.96 -16.81
N ASP A 297 8.58 14.28 -17.96
CA ASP A 297 7.87 14.77 -19.14
C ASP A 297 7.08 13.70 -19.93
N GLY A 298 6.78 12.58 -19.28
CA GLY A 298 6.12 11.42 -19.88
C GLY A 298 7.07 10.62 -20.78
N VAL A 299 6.63 9.47 -21.28
CA VAL A 299 7.44 8.61 -22.14
C VAL A 299 7.78 9.29 -23.48
N GLN A 300 9.07 9.52 -23.74
CA GLN A 300 9.61 10.05 -25.00
C GLN A 300 10.62 9.10 -25.64
N VAL A 301 10.74 9.16 -26.97
CA VAL A 301 11.77 8.41 -27.69
C VAL A 301 13.16 8.88 -27.26
N GLY A 302 14.00 7.92 -26.84
CA GLY A 302 15.33 8.17 -26.30
C GLY A 302 15.40 8.12 -24.79
N ASP A 303 14.26 8.04 -24.10
CA ASP A 303 14.21 7.90 -22.66
C ASP A 303 14.71 6.54 -22.20
N ARG A 304 15.11 6.49 -20.94
CA ARG A 304 15.35 5.25 -20.22
C ARG A 304 14.36 5.15 -19.08
N LEU A 305 13.56 4.09 -19.08
CA LEU A 305 12.56 3.80 -18.06
C LEU A 305 13.03 2.64 -17.19
N ASP A 306 12.53 2.62 -15.96
CA ASP A 306 12.59 1.48 -15.04
C ASP A 306 11.32 0.64 -15.29
N ALA A 307 11.42 -0.35 -16.18
CA ALA A 307 10.28 -1.09 -16.71
C ALA A 307 9.95 -2.33 -15.87
N ASP A 308 10.96 -2.92 -15.22
CA ASP A 308 10.76 -4.03 -14.27
C ASP A 308 10.52 -3.55 -12.83
N LEU A 309 10.72 -2.26 -12.56
CA LEU A 309 10.52 -1.60 -11.27
C LEU A 309 11.50 -2.10 -10.20
N ASP A 310 12.61 -2.69 -10.65
CA ASP A 310 13.74 -3.06 -9.81
C ASP A 310 14.71 -1.87 -9.69
N ILE A 311 14.53 -1.16 -8.57
CA ILE A 311 15.35 -0.01 -8.21
C ILE A 311 16.87 -0.31 -8.17
N ALA A 312 17.28 -1.58 -8.07
CA ALA A 312 18.70 -1.94 -8.00
C ALA A 312 19.41 -1.81 -9.35
N ASN A 313 18.69 -1.92 -10.47
CA ASN A 313 19.28 -2.00 -11.81
C ASN A 313 19.20 -0.69 -12.61
N GLY A 314 18.40 0.28 -12.15
CA GLY A 314 18.40 1.66 -12.65
C GLY A 314 17.27 1.93 -13.63
N CYS A 315 17.49 2.85 -14.58
CA CYS A 315 16.61 3.01 -15.74
C CYS A 315 17.23 2.25 -16.93
N GLU A 316 16.67 1.09 -17.26
CA GLU A 316 17.24 0.06 -18.11
C GLU A 316 16.57 -0.06 -19.48
N CYS A 317 15.27 0.22 -19.58
CA CYS A 317 14.52 0.08 -20.81
C CYS A 317 14.64 1.33 -21.69
N ALA A 318 15.17 1.18 -22.90
CA ALA A 318 15.34 2.30 -23.82
C ALA A 318 14.13 2.46 -24.74
N VAL A 319 13.42 3.58 -24.61
CA VAL A 319 12.27 3.89 -25.46
C VAL A 319 12.76 4.18 -26.87
N THR A 320 12.30 3.40 -27.84
CA THR A 320 12.67 3.56 -29.26
C THR A 320 11.49 3.98 -30.13
N ASP A 321 10.27 3.73 -29.67
CA ASP A 321 9.01 4.27 -30.20
C ASP A 321 8.03 4.47 -29.03
N VAL A 322 7.05 5.35 -29.18
CA VAL A 322 6.02 5.59 -28.13
C VAL A 322 4.79 4.69 -28.31
N ASP A 323 4.60 4.18 -29.52
CA ASP A 323 3.63 3.13 -29.83
C ASP A 323 4.41 1.87 -30.24
N ASP A 324 4.17 0.77 -29.56
CA ASP A 324 4.61 -0.55 -29.97
C ASP A 324 3.41 -1.33 -30.54
N MET A 325 3.52 -1.81 -31.78
CA MET A 325 2.45 -2.63 -32.36
C MET A 325 2.75 -4.09 -32.06
N ALA A 326 1.74 -4.79 -31.53
CA ALA A 326 1.83 -6.21 -31.21
C ALA A 326 2.55 -7.00 -32.31
N GLY A 327 3.68 -7.61 -31.95
CA GLY A 327 4.54 -8.34 -32.86
C GLY A 327 3.86 -9.60 -33.43
N PRO A 328 4.39 -10.18 -34.53
CA PRO A 328 3.97 -11.50 -34.97
C PRO A 328 4.29 -12.55 -33.88
N PHE A 329 3.47 -13.60 -33.81
CA PHE A 329 3.71 -14.72 -32.88
C PHE A 329 5.15 -15.25 -32.97
N GLY A 330 5.85 -15.25 -31.83
CA GLY A 330 7.25 -15.67 -31.73
C GLY A 330 8.27 -14.55 -31.90
N ALA A 331 7.85 -13.28 -31.90
CA ALA A 331 8.74 -12.15 -31.65
C ALA A 331 9.40 -12.29 -30.26
N PHE A 332 10.63 -11.78 -30.12
CA PHE A 332 11.43 -11.85 -28.89
C PHE A 332 12.39 -10.67 -28.81
N GLY A 333 12.81 -10.32 -27.59
CA GLY A 333 13.78 -9.25 -27.35
C GLY A 333 13.16 -7.86 -27.33
N SER A 334 13.98 -6.85 -27.60
CA SER A 334 13.63 -5.42 -27.51
C SER A 334 12.56 -4.95 -28.49
N ASP A 335 12.19 -5.77 -29.48
CA ASP A 335 11.16 -5.44 -30.47
C ASP A 335 9.74 -5.73 -29.97
N LEU A 336 9.61 -6.30 -28.76
CA LEU A 336 8.32 -6.66 -28.15
C LEU A 336 7.69 -5.52 -27.35
N ASP A 337 8.48 -4.59 -26.84
CA ASP A 337 7.99 -3.52 -25.96
C ASP A 337 8.89 -2.31 -26.20
N LEU A 338 8.55 -1.55 -27.25
CA LEU A 338 9.37 -0.42 -27.73
C LEU A 338 9.20 0.83 -26.88
N ASN A 339 8.07 0.93 -26.18
CA ASN A 339 7.67 2.04 -25.33
C ASN A 339 7.84 1.74 -23.84
N CYS A 340 8.31 0.54 -23.49
CA CYS A 340 8.64 0.11 -22.14
C CYS A 340 7.43 0.13 -21.20
N ASP A 341 6.23 -0.13 -21.73
CA ASP A 341 4.98 -0.09 -20.95
C ASP A 341 4.58 -1.46 -20.36
N GLY A 342 5.42 -2.48 -20.56
CA GLY A 342 5.21 -3.83 -20.07
C GLY A 342 4.20 -4.64 -20.88
N ALA A 343 3.71 -4.10 -22.00
CA ALA A 343 2.89 -4.81 -22.96
C ALA A 343 3.59 -4.94 -24.33
N ASP A 344 3.23 -6.01 -25.04
CA ASP A 344 3.49 -6.12 -26.49
C ASP A 344 2.23 -5.70 -27.22
N GLY A 345 2.18 -4.42 -27.58
CA GLY A 345 1.07 -3.77 -28.25
C GLY A 345 0.39 -2.67 -27.44
N VAL A 346 -0.02 -1.60 -28.12
CA VAL A 346 -0.82 -0.49 -27.59
C VAL A 346 -1.93 -0.93 -26.60
N VAL A 347 -1.70 -0.68 -25.30
CA VAL A 347 -2.58 -1.08 -24.18
C VAL A 347 -4.05 -0.71 -24.42
N LEU A 348 -4.32 0.52 -24.88
CA LEU A 348 -5.68 1.02 -25.13
C LEU A 348 -6.42 0.30 -26.27
N ARG A 349 -5.72 -0.51 -27.08
CA ARG A 349 -6.28 -1.30 -28.18
C ARG A 349 -6.21 -2.80 -27.90
N SER A 350 -5.81 -3.19 -26.70
CA SER A 350 -5.56 -4.56 -26.28
C SER A 350 -6.56 -4.98 -25.21
N LEU A 351 -6.76 -6.29 -25.07
CA LEU A 351 -7.53 -6.89 -23.98
C LEU A 351 -6.67 -7.95 -23.30
N TYR A 352 -6.46 -7.80 -22.00
CA TYR A 352 -5.62 -8.66 -21.18
C TYR A 352 -6.49 -9.68 -20.46
N VAL A 353 -6.01 -10.93 -20.41
CA VAL A 353 -6.72 -12.06 -19.79
C VAL A 353 -5.77 -12.78 -18.87
N ALA A 354 -6.16 -12.98 -17.61
CA ALA A 354 -5.34 -13.67 -16.62
C ALA A 354 -6.20 -14.63 -15.76
N PRO A 355 -5.62 -15.73 -15.22
CA PRO A 355 -6.36 -16.70 -14.42
C PRO A 355 -6.98 -16.15 -13.13
N ASP A 356 -6.43 -15.05 -12.62
CA ASP A 356 -6.84 -14.31 -11.43
C ASP A 356 -7.68 -13.06 -11.75
N GLY A 357 -7.97 -12.81 -13.03
CA GLY A 357 -8.82 -11.72 -13.48
C GLY A 357 -10.30 -11.91 -13.15
N ALA A 358 -11.12 -10.95 -13.59
CA ALA A 358 -12.58 -11.04 -13.51
C ALA A 358 -13.21 -10.53 -14.81
N ASP A 359 -14.24 -11.22 -15.34
CA ASP A 359 -14.93 -10.78 -16.56
C ASP A 359 -15.74 -9.47 -16.37
N THR A 360 -15.84 -8.98 -15.14
CA THR A 360 -16.34 -7.63 -14.82
C THR A 360 -15.29 -6.53 -14.98
N ASN A 361 -14.00 -6.89 -15.07
CA ASN A 361 -12.91 -5.94 -15.20
C ASN A 361 -12.91 -5.26 -16.58
N PRO A 362 -12.23 -4.11 -16.72
CA PRO A 362 -12.09 -3.44 -18.01
C PRO A 362 -11.28 -4.26 -19.02
N GLY A 363 -10.38 -5.15 -18.57
CA GLY A 363 -9.49 -5.94 -19.44
C GLY A 363 -8.17 -5.27 -19.75
N SER A 364 -7.60 -4.56 -18.77
CA SER A 364 -6.27 -3.92 -18.81
C SER A 364 -5.21 -4.82 -18.16
N PRO A 365 -3.89 -4.51 -18.26
CA PRO A 365 -2.84 -5.29 -17.61
C PRO A 365 -3.07 -5.47 -16.10
N PHE A 366 -3.47 -4.40 -15.40
CA PHE A 366 -3.72 -4.39 -13.96
C PHE A 366 -5.09 -4.96 -13.56
N TYR A 367 -6.09 -4.86 -14.45
CA TYR A 367 -7.42 -5.44 -14.24
C TYR A 367 -7.81 -6.31 -15.42
N PRO A 368 -7.22 -7.52 -15.52
CA PRO A 368 -7.44 -8.40 -16.66
C PRO A 368 -8.82 -9.08 -16.58
N LEU A 369 -9.33 -9.49 -17.74
CA LEU A 369 -10.50 -10.36 -17.84
C LEU A 369 -10.14 -11.76 -17.34
N LEU A 370 -11.14 -12.53 -16.91
CA LEU A 370 -10.93 -13.91 -16.50
C LEU A 370 -10.88 -14.85 -17.71
N THR A 371 -11.70 -14.58 -18.74
CA THR A 371 -11.88 -15.51 -19.85
C THR A 371 -11.53 -14.92 -21.22
N ILE A 372 -10.85 -15.74 -22.03
CA ILE A 372 -10.56 -15.42 -23.44
C ILE A 372 -11.86 -15.23 -24.23
N GLY A 373 -12.92 -15.96 -23.87
CA GLY A 373 -14.22 -15.85 -24.53
C GLY A 373 -14.82 -14.45 -24.39
N GLU A 374 -14.73 -13.86 -23.20
CA GLU A 374 -15.19 -12.49 -22.96
C GLU A 374 -14.32 -11.47 -23.69
N ALA A 375 -13.01 -11.66 -23.70
CA ALA A 375 -12.09 -10.79 -24.45
C ALA A 375 -12.43 -10.77 -25.94
N VAL A 376 -12.62 -11.94 -26.56
CA VAL A 376 -13.00 -12.06 -27.98
C VAL A 376 -14.36 -11.43 -28.25
N ARG A 377 -15.32 -11.58 -27.32
CA ARG A 377 -16.65 -10.97 -27.44
C ARG A 377 -16.55 -9.44 -27.46
N ARG A 378 -15.77 -8.83 -26.57
CA ARG A 378 -15.57 -7.38 -26.49
C ARG A 378 -14.76 -6.83 -27.67
N ALA A 379 -13.72 -7.55 -28.12
CA ALA A 379 -12.94 -7.14 -29.29
C ALA A 379 -13.74 -7.15 -30.60
N ALA A 380 -14.91 -7.79 -30.62
CA ALA A 380 -15.80 -7.84 -31.78
C ALA A 380 -16.87 -6.73 -31.79
N GLU A 381 -16.96 -5.91 -30.73
CA GLU A 381 -17.80 -4.70 -30.66
C GLU A 381 -17.04 -3.49 -31.21
#